data_AF-A0A8S3IXE4-F1
#
_entry.id   AF-A0A8S3IXE4-F1
#
_cell.length_a   1.000
_cell.length_b   1.000
_cell.length_c   1.000
_cell.angle_alpha   90.00
_cell.angle_beta   90.00
_cell.angle_gamma   90.00
#
_symmetry.space_group_name_H-M   'P 1'
#
loop_
_entity.id
_entity.type
_entity.pdbx_description
1 polymer ?
#
loop_
_entity_poly.entity_id
_entity_poly.type
_entity_poly.pdbx_seq_one_letter_code
_entity_poly.pdbx_strand_id
1 'polypeptide(L)'
;MVMNEETAEQEVSLYKKFESHRNIVKTFDFVKNDRQSIMFLQERAPHGNLQKLLQSGNFQPSQNVLASIFLQITEAMIYLVGQNFVHGDLRCSNV
;
A
#
# COMPACT_ATOMS: atom_id res chain seq x y z
N MET A 1 -3.72 4.90 18.51
CA MET A 1 -4.25 3.57 18.88
C MET A 1 -3.06 2.63 18.91
N VAL A 2 -2.75 2.00 20.04
CA VAL A 2 -1.69 0.99 20.10
C VAL A 2 -2.27 -0.29 19.53
N MET A 3 -1.78 -0.72 18.37
CA MET A 3 -2.20 -1.96 17.72
C MET A 3 -1.69 -3.14 18.55
N ASN A 4 -2.58 -4.07 18.92
CA ASN A 4 -2.23 -5.31 19.59
C ASN A 4 -2.16 -6.47 18.58
N GLU A 5 -1.64 -7.63 19.01
CA GLU A 5 -1.39 -8.77 18.12
C GLU A 5 -2.68 -9.29 17.47
N GLU A 6 -3.78 -9.36 18.22
CA GLU A 6 -5.08 -9.79 17.69
C GLU A 6 -5.58 -8.87 16.57
N THR A 7 -5.44 -7.55 16.75
CA THR A 7 -5.84 -6.56 15.74
C THR A 7 -4.92 -6.66 14.51
N ALA A 8 -3.62 -6.87 14.72
CA ALA A 8 -2.66 -7.03 13.63
C ALA A 8 -2.93 -8.29 12.81
N GLU A 9 -3.25 -9.42 13.46
CA GLU A 9 -3.60 -10.67 12.80
C GLU A 9 -4.88 -10.52 11.96
N GLN A 10 -5.89 -9.82 12.49
CA GLN A 10 -7.11 -9.50 11.75
C GLN A 10 -6.83 -8.61 10.52
N GLU A 11 -6.03 -7.56 10.68
CA GLU A 11 -5.65 -6.66 9.59
C GLU A 11 -4.85 -7.38 8.50
N VAL A 12 -3.82 -8.15 8.87
CA VAL A 12 -3.01 -8.93 7.92
C VAL A 12 -3.87 -9.95 7.18
N SER A 13 -4.77 -10.65 7.88
CA SER A 13 -5.70 -11.61 7.27
C SER A 13 -6.61 -10.94 6.24
N LEU A 14 -6.98 -9.68 6.47
CA LEU A 14 -7.74 -8.89 5.52
C LEU A 14 -6.87 -8.43 4.33
N TYR A 15 -5.66 -7.92 4.55
CA TYR A 15 -4.77 -7.47 3.47
C TYR A 15 -4.30 -8.62 2.57
N LYS A 16 -4.10 -9.82 3.12
CA LYS A 16 -3.75 -11.03 2.36
C LYS A 16 -4.79 -11.37 1.28
N LYS A 17 -6.05 -10.95 1.41
CA LYS A 17 -7.09 -11.14 0.40
C LYS A 17 -6.81 -10.41 -0.92
N PHE A 18 -5.93 -9.41 -0.90
CA PHE A 18 -5.63 -8.57 -2.06
C PHE A 18 -4.30 -8.94 -2.75
N GLU A 19 -3.66 -10.04 -2.33
CA GLU A 19 -2.32 -10.43 -2.78
C GLU A 19 -2.20 -10.75 -4.29
N SER A 20 -3.32 -10.96 -4.97
CA SER A 20 -3.38 -11.28 -6.41
C SER A 20 -3.40 -10.05 -7.30
N HIS A 21 -3.63 -8.84 -6.76
CA HIS A 21 -3.74 -7.63 -7.56
C HIS A 21 -2.39 -6.94 -7.75
N ARG A 22 -1.92 -6.86 -9.00
CA ARG A 22 -0.58 -6.34 -9.36
C ARG A 22 -0.27 -4.89 -8.96
N ASN A 23 -1.29 -4.08 -8.67
CA ASN A 23 -1.15 -2.67 -8.28
C ASN A 23 -1.45 -2.41 -6.79
N ILE A 24 -1.53 -3.46 -5.97
CA ILE A 24 -1.70 -3.35 -4.52
C ILE A 24 -0.47 -3.96 -3.87
N VAL A 25 0.16 -3.20 -2.97
CA VAL A 25 1.33 -3.66 -2.21
C VAL A 25 0.95 -4.91 -1.42
N LYS A 26 1.54 -6.07 -1.78
CA LYS A 26 1.30 -7.34 -1.10
C LYS A 26 1.76 -7.29 0.36
N THR A 27 0.87 -7.68 1.27
CA THR A 27 1.19 -7.94 2.68
C THR A 27 1.41 -9.43 2.90
N PHE A 28 2.56 -9.80 3.44
CA PHE A 28 2.94 -11.19 3.71
C PHE A 28 2.59 -11.64 5.12
N ASP A 29 2.92 -10.82 6.14
CA ASP A 29 2.58 -11.11 7.53
C ASP A 29 2.81 -9.89 8.43
N PHE A 30 2.72 -10.07 9.75
CA PHE A 30 3.28 -9.16 10.73
C PHE A 30 4.36 -9.84 11.58
N VAL A 31 5.26 -9.02 12.13
CA VAL A 31 6.29 -9.44 13.08
C VAL A 31 6.29 -8.54 14.29
N LYS A 32 6.67 -9.08 15.43
CA LYS A 32 6.94 -8.31 16.65
C LYS A 32 8.42 -8.06 16.76
N ASN A 33 8.82 -6.82 17.00
CA ASN A 33 10.22 -6.52 17.29
C ASN A 33 10.53 -6.65 18.79
N ASP A 34 11.81 -6.52 19.13
CA ASP A 34 12.32 -6.57 20.52
C ASP A 34 11.72 -5.50 21.45
N ARG A 35 11.10 -4.46 20.89
CA ARG A 35 10.42 -3.37 21.62
C ARG A 35 8.92 -3.57 21.74
N GLN A 36 8.43 -4.78 21.45
CA GLN A 36 7.00 -5.13 21.43
C GLN A 36 6.16 -4.32 20.44
N SER A 37 6.76 -3.67 19.45
CA SER A 37 6.01 -3.02 18.37
C SER A 37 5.72 -4.00 17.25
N ILE A 38 4.52 -3.92 16.70
CA ILE A 38 4.08 -4.69 15.54
C ILE A 38 4.56 -3.99 14.26
N MET A 39 5.10 -4.78 13.33
CA MET A 39 5.51 -4.34 12.00
C MET A 39 4.87 -5.23 10.95
N PHE A 40 4.34 -4.65 9.88
CA PHE A 40 3.88 -5.43 8.73
C PHE A 40 5.04 -5.74 7.78
N LEU A 41 5.12 -7.00 7.38
CA LEU A 41 6.01 -7.49 6.34
C LEU A 41 5.28 -7.39 5.01
N GLN A 42 5.75 -6.51 4.13
CA GLN A 42 5.13 -6.22 2.84
C GLN A 42 6.14 -6.35 1.71
N GLU A 43 5.65 -6.42 0.47
CA GLU A 43 6.52 -6.38 -0.70
C GLU A 43 7.30 -5.08 -0.76
N ARG A 44 8.53 -5.18 -1.26
CA ARG A 44 9.42 -4.04 -1.32
C ARG A 44 9.10 -3.19 -2.54
N ALA A 45 8.61 -1.97 -2.32
CA ALA A 45 8.58 -0.91 -3.33
C ALA A 45 9.96 -0.22 -3.43
N PRO A 46 10.79 -0.51 -4.45
CA PRO A 46 12.20 -0.10 -4.47
C PRO A 46 12.40 1.42 -4.56
N HIS A 47 11.40 2.16 -5.03
CA HIS A 47 11.45 3.60 -5.24
C HIS A 47 10.81 4.41 -4.10
N GLY A 48 10.35 3.74 -3.03
CA GLY A 48 9.61 4.39 -1.95
C GLY A 48 8.22 4.85 -2.41
N ASN A 49 7.64 5.80 -1.68
CA ASN A 49 6.30 6.31 -1.98
C ASN A 49 6.31 7.43 -3.04
N LEU A 50 5.17 7.55 -3.73
CA LEU A 50 4.93 8.51 -4.79
C LEU A 50 5.08 9.96 -4.31
N GLN A 51 4.69 10.27 -3.08
CA GLN A 51 4.85 11.61 -2.51
C GLN A 51 6.33 12.05 -2.52
N LYS A 52 7.23 11.22 -2.02
CA LYS A 52 8.67 11.51 -2.02
C LYS A 52 9.21 11.58 -3.43
N LEU A 53 8.76 10.71 -4.33
CA LEU A 53 9.18 10.73 -5.72
C LEU A 53 8.82 12.05 -6.41
N LEU A 54 7.57 12.51 -6.26
CA LEU A 54 7.09 13.78 -6.81
C LEU A 54 7.78 15.00 -6.17
N GLN A 55 8.11 14.93 -4.88
CA GLN A 55 8.78 16.01 -4.15
C GLN A 55 10.30 16.05 -4.34
N SER A 56 10.90 15.01 -4.95
CA SER A 56 12.34 14.88 -5.08
C SER A 56 13.00 15.92 -5.99
N GLY A 57 12.23 16.58 -6.86
CA GLY A 57 12.73 17.51 -7.88
C GLY A 57 13.45 16.84 -9.06
N ASN A 58 13.94 15.62 -8.88
CA ASN A 58 14.66 14.81 -9.88
C ASN A 58 13.71 13.98 -10.76
N PHE A 59 12.47 13.79 -10.34
CA PHE A 59 11.44 13.12 -11.13
C PHE A 59 10.69 14.14 -11.99
N GLN A 60 10.95 14.12 -13.30
CA GLN A 60 10.32 14.99 -14.30
C GLN A 60 9.50 14.14 -15.27
N PRO A 61 8.33 13.61 -14.85
CA PRO A 61 7.54 12.70 -15.67
C PRO A 61 6.87 13.42 -16.84
N SER A 62 6.71 12.72 -17.95
CA SER A 62 5.79 13.15 -19.01
C SER A 62 4.33 12.94 -18.57
N GLN A 63 3.40 13.59 -19.26
CA GLN A 63 1.96 13.37 -19.01
C GLN A 63 1.55 11.90 -19.15
N ASN A 64 2.17 11.15 -20.06
CA ASN A 64 1.89 9.72 -20.24
C ASN A 64 2.32 8.89 -19.02
N VAL A 65 3.45 9.25 -18.38
CA VAL A 65 3.90 8.58 -17.14
C VAL A 65 2.92 8.88 -16.00
N LEU A 66 2.49 10.13 -15.87
CA LEU A 66 1.49 10.52 -14.87
C LEU A 66 0.15 9.79 -15.08
N ALA A 67 -0.32 9.73 -16.32
CA ALA A 67 -1.52 8.99 -16.69
C ALA A 67 -1.40 7.49 -16.39
N SER A 68 -0.23 6.89 -16.63
CA SER A 68 0.03 5.49 -16.30
C SER A 68 0.01 5.23 -14.79
N ILE A 69 0.58 6.11 -13.98
CA ILE A 69 0.50 6.00 -12.51
C ILE A 69 -0.97 6.10 -12.07
N PHE A 70 -1.70 7.07 -12.61
CA PHE A 70 -3.11 7.27 -12.26
C PHE A 70 -3.99 6.07 -12.66
N LEU A 71 -3.72 5.46 -13.81
CA LEU A 71 -4.42 4.25 -14.26
C LEU A 71 -4.18 3.09 -13.30
N GLN A 72 -2.94 2.84 -12.87
CA GLN A 72 -2.61 1.79 -11.92
C GLN A 72 -3.33 1.97 -10.57
N ILE A 73 -3.38 3.22 -10.06
CA ILE A 73 -4.13 3.54 -8.83
C ILE A 73 -5.63 3.26 -9.04
N THR A 74 -6.17 3.66 -10.19
CA THR A 74 -7.59 3.49 -10.52
C THR A 74 -7.96 2.01 -10.62
N GLU A 75 -7.14 1.20 -11.27
CA GLU A 75 -7.31 -0.26 -11.36
C GLU A 75 -7.34 -0.90 -9.98
N ALA A 76 -6.40 -0.54 -9.09
CA ALA A 76 -6.41 -0.99 -7.70
C ALA A 76 -7.68 -0.59 -6.94
N MET A 77 -8.15 0.66 -7.10
CA MET A 77 -9.36 1.13 -6.42
C MET A 77 -10.64 0.46 -6.94
N ILE A 78 -10.74 0.21 -8.25
CA ILE A 78 -11.85 -0.55 -8.83
C ILE A 78 -11.88 -1.97 -8.25
N TYR A 79 -10.71 -2.61 -8.14
CA TYR A 79 -10.60 -3.93 -7.53
C TYR A 79 -11.07 -3.92 -6.06
N LEU A 80 -10.58 -2.98 -5.24
CA LEU A 80 -10.96 -2.89 -3.83
C LEU A 80 -12.47 -2.67 -3.64
N VAL A 81 -13.07 -1.75 -4.40
CA VAL A 81 -14.52 -1.51 -4.37
C VAL A 81 -15.29 -2.77 -4.76
N GLY A 82 -14.81 -3.52 -5.77
CA GLY A 82 -15.37 -4.81 -6.16
C GLY A 82 -15.31 -5.88 -5.07
N GLN A 83 -14.37 -5.76 -4.11
CA GLN A 83 -14.28 -6.61 -2.92
C GLN A 83 -15.04 -6.05 -1.70
N ASN A 84 -15.87 -5.02 -1.88
CA ASN A 84 -16.52 -4.26 -0.80
C ASN A 84 -15.53 -3.70 0.23
N PHE A 85 -14.34 -3.30 -0.22
CA PHE A 85 -13.29 -2.75 0.62
C PHE A 85 -13.04 -1.28 0.29
N VAL A 86 -12.99 -0.44 1.32
CA VAL A 86 -12.67 0.98 1.20
C VAL A 86 -11.26 1.19 1.75
N HIS A 87 -10.35 1.75 0.95
CA HIS A 87 -8.98 2.02 1.39
C HIS A 87 -8.93 2.94 2.63
N GLY A 88 -9.76 3.99 2.68
CA GLY A 88 -9.89 4.87 3.84
C GLY A 88 -8.80 5.94 4.04
N ASP A 89 -7.66 5.84 3.34
CA ASP A 89 -6.54 6.81 3.41
C ASP A 89 -5.76 6.84 2.09
N LEU A 90 -6.47 7.00 0.95
CA LEU A 90 -5.82 7.07 -0.35
C LEU A 90 -5.14 8.44 -0.52
N ARG A 91 -3.81 8.43 -0.58
CA ARG A 91 -2.95 9.61 -0.78
C ARG A 91 -1.57 9.20 -1.27
N CYS A 92 -0.81 10.14 -1.83
CA CYS A 92 0.51 9.86 -2.43
C CYS A 92 1.55 9.26 -1.46
N SER A 93 1.39 9.39 -0.14
CA SER A 93 2.28 8.73 0.83
C SER A 93 2.04 7.22 0.96
N ASN A 94 0.88 6.75 0.50
CA ASN A 94 0.42 5.35 0.54
C ASN A 94 0.34 4.73 -0.86
N VAL A 95 0.95 5.39 -1.85
CA VAL A 95 1.16 4.90 -3.23
C VAL A 95 2.65 4.76 -3.45
#